data_AF-A0A2D5SYA4-F1
#
_entry.id   AF-A0A2D5SYA4-F1
#
_cell.length_a   1.000
_cell.length_b   1.000
_cell.length_c   1.000
_cell.angle_alpha   90.00
_cell.angle_beta   90.00
_cell.angle_gamma   90.00
#
_symmetry.space_group_name_H-M   'P 1'
#
loop_
_entity.id
_entity.type
_entity.pdbx_description
1 polymer ?
#
loop_
_entity_poly.entity_id
_entity_poly.type
_entity_poly.pdbx_seq_one_letter_code
_entity_poly.pdbx_strand_id
1 'polypeptide(L)'
;MHFLDNKIPPPVVAVFCAVAMYWLAHSKFAISIDTFAYMKIEIALTLLSVAVLVALCAIWSFKKAQTTISPTKPQNSAALVTTGVFKYTRNPMYVAVALSLFSFAVYLADALSLVGVGVFVLYF
;
A
#
# COMPACT_ATOMS: atom_id res chain seq x y z
N MET A 1 -15.28 -5.31 -16.72
CA MET A 1 -14.83 -6.52 -16.03
C MET A 1 -14.98 -6.27 -14.54
N HIS A 2 -15.99 -6.89 -13.94
CA HIS A 2 -16.46 -6.67 -12.56
C HIS A 2 -15.93 -7.83 -11.70
N PHE A 3 -14.60 -7.96 -11.60
CA PHE A 3 -13.99 -9.09 -10.92
C PHE A 3 -13.59 -8.67 -9.51
N LEU A 4 -14.38 -9.15 -8.54
CA LEU A 4 -14.28 -8.95 -7.09
C LEU A 4 -15.03 -7.71 -6.59
N ASP A 5 -16.29 -7.92 -6.21
CA ASP A 5 -16.94 -7.05 -5.22
C ASP A 5 -15.98 -6.90 -4.04
N ASN A 6 -15.57 -5.67 -3.71
CA ASN A 6 -14.71 -5.26 -2.59
C ASN A 6 -15.31 -5.64 -1.21
N LYS A 7 -15.60 -6.92 -0.99
CA LYS A 7 -16.17 -7.44 0.26
C LYS A 7 -15.12 -7.48 1.37
N ILE A 8 -13.86 -7.58 0.99
CA ILE A 8 -12.72 -7.60 1.92
C ILE A 8 -12.09 -6.20 1.90
N PRO A 9 -12.03 -5.50 3.04
CA PRO A 9 -11.42 -4.18 3.10
C PRO A 9 -9.96 -4.25 2.65
N PRO A 10 -9.49 -3.31 1.81
CA PRO A 10 -8.11 -3.26 1.35
C PRO A 10 -7.03 -3.39 2.43
N PRO A 11 -7.19 -2.76 3.62
CA PRO A 11 -6.22 -2.93 4.69
C PRO A 11 -6.08 -4.38 5.16
N VAL A 12 -7.15 -5.17 5.09
CA VAL A 12 -7.13 -6.60 5.45
C VAL A 12 -6.29 -7.39 4.46
N VAL A 13 -6.45 -7.13 3.16
CA VAL A 13 -5.63 -7.76 2.10
C VAL A 13 -4.16 -7.37 2.29
N ALA A 14 -3.88 -6.10 2.59
CA ALA A 14 -2.52 -5.63 2.83
C ALA A 14 -1.87 -6.32 4.04
N VAL A 15 -2.58 -6.45 5.16
CA VAL A 15 -2.09 -7.15 6.35
C VAL A 15 -1.84 -8.62 6.03
N PHE A 16 -2.75 -9.28 5.32
CA PHE A 16 -2.56 -10.67 4.89
C PHE A 16 -1.31 -10.82 4.01
N CYS A 17 -1.12 -9.95 3.02
CA CYS A 17 0.08 -9.90 2.19
C CYS A 17 1.34 -9.69 3.04
N ALA A 18 1.34 -8.74 3.97
CA ALA A 18 2.48 -8.48 4.85
C ALA A 18 2.85 -9.70 5.71
N VAL A 19 1.85 -10.37 6.30
CA VAL A 19 2.07 -11.59 7.09
C VAL A 19 2.65 -12.71 6.21
N ALA A 20 2.10 -12.91 5.01
CA ALA A 20 2.60 -13.90 4.06
C ALA A 20 4.05 -13.60 3.63
N MET A 21 4.36 -12.32 3.35
CA MET A 21 5.71 -11.88 3.01
C MET A 21 6.70 -12.15 4.15
N TYR A 22 6.32 -11.82 5.38
CA TYR A 22 7.16 -12.08 6.55
C TYR A 22 7.42 -13.58 6.73
N TRP A 23 6.39 -14.41 6.57
CA TRP A 23 6.52 -15.86 6.69
C TRP A 23 7.41 -16.44 5.59
N LEU A 24 7.23 -16.01 4.33
CA LEU A 24 8.06 -16.45 3.20
C LEU A 24 9.54 -16.10 3.40
N ALA A 25 9.83 -14.87 3.85
CA ALA A 25 11.19 -14.41 4.10
C ALA A 25 11.90 -15.18 5.24
N HIS A 26 11.16 -15.80 6.16
CA HIS A 26 11.72 -16.65 7.23
C HIS A 26 11.61 -18.15 6.92
N SER A 27 11.09 -18.51 5.76
CA SER A 27 10.95 -19.91 5.33
C SER A 27 12.22 -20.40 4.63
N LYS A 28 12.33 -21.72 4.42
CA LYS A 28 13.42 -22.33 3.65
C LYS A 28 13.44 -21.92 2.17
N PHE A 29 12.36 -21.29 1.68
CA PHE A 29 12.23 -20.84 0.30
C PHE A 29 12.71 -19.41 0.09
N ALA A 30 13.16 -18.72 1.14
CA ALA A 30 13.64 -17.34 1.05
C ALA A 30 14.76 -17.20 0.01
N ILE A 31 14.62 -16.18 -0.84
CA ILE A 31 15.62 -15.77 -1.82
C ILE A 31 16.20 -14.45 -1.31
N SER A 32 17.15 -14.58 -0.38
CA SER A 32 17.81 -13.44 0.26
C SER A 32 18.59 -12.60 -0.76
N ILE A 33 18.44 -11.28 -0.65
CA ILE A 33 19.17 -10.28 -1.43
C ILE A 33 20.16 -9.59 -0.49
N ASP A 34 21.42 -10.02 -0.52
CA ASP A 34 22.46 -9.46 0.36
C ASP A 34 23.04 -8.12 -0.12
N THR A 35 22.77 -7.72 -1.36
CA THR A 35 23.38 -6.57 -2.03
C THR A 35 23.16 -5.24 -1.30
N PHE A 36 22.10 -5.13 -0.50
CA PHE A 36 21.75 -3.91 0.24
C PHE A 36 21.59 -4.14 1.75
N ALA A 37 22.18 -5.21 2.30
CA ALA A 37 21.98 -5.59 3.70
C ALA A 37 22.24 -4.44 4.70
N TYR A 38 23.24 -3.60 4.44
CA TYR A 38 23.60 -2.46 5.29
C TYR A 38 22.68 -1.24 5.12
N MET A 39 22.12 -1.01 3.92
CA MET A 39 21.31 0.17 3.61
C MET A 39 19.80 -0.12 3.63
N LYS A 40 19.38 -1.38 3.77
CA LYS A 40 17.96 -1.78 3.66
C LYS A 40 17.06 -1.04 4.63
N ILE A 41 17.54 -0.75 5.85
CA ILE A 41 16.77 -0.02 6.87
C ILE A 41 16.54 1.42 6.44
N GLU A 42 17.58 2.11 5.95
CA GLU A 42 17.49 3.50 5.49
C GLU A 42 16.56 3.63 4.28
N ILE A 43 16.68 2.70 3.32
CA ILE A 43 15.83 2.66 2.12
C ILE A 43 14.38 2.38 2.52
N ALA A 44 14.14 1.38 3.39
CA ALA A 44 12.81 1.04 3.86
C ALA A 44 12.17 2.21 4.63
N LEU A 45 12.89 2.87 5.53
CA LEU A 45 12.40 4.03 6.27
C LEU A 45 12.08 5.21 5.35
N THR A 46 12.90 5.44 4.33
CA THR A 46 12.66 6.50 3.34
C THR A 46 11.38 6.21 2.56
N LEU A 47 11.22 4.98 2.06
CA LEU A 47 10.01 4.53 1.36
C LEU A 47 8.77 4.62 2.25
N LEU A 48 8.87 4.20 3.51
CA LEU A 48 7.77 4.27 4.47
C LEU A 48 7.37 5.71 4.76
N SER A 49 8.35 6.61 4.89
CA SER A 49 8.10 8.04 5.09
C SER A 49 7.34 8.63 3.90
N VAL A 50 7.73 8.28 2.66
CA VAL A 50 7.00 8.69 1.45
C VAL A 50 5.58 8.12 1.46
N ALA A 51 5.39 6.85 1.81
CA ALA A 51 4.07 6.23 1.92
C ALA A 51 3.16 6.97 2.93
N VAL A 52 3.69 7.29 4.10
CA VAL A 52 2.98 8.06 5.15
C VAL A 52 2.62 9.45 4.64
N LEU A 53 3.53 10.16 3.97
CA LEU A 53 3.25 11.48 3.40
C LEU A 53 2.12 11.42 2.36
N VAL A 54 2.12 10.42 1.47
CA VAL A 54 1.04 10.20 0.49
C VAL A 54 -0.30 9.95 1.20
N ALA A 55 -0.32 9.11 2.24
CA ALA A 55 -1.53 8.84 3.03
C ALA A 55 -2.04 10.09 3.74
N LEU A 56 -1.16 10.86 4.38
CA LEU A 56 -1.52 12.11 5.06
C LEU A 56 -2.08 13.14 4.09
N CYS A 57 -1.48 13.27 2.90
CA CYS A 57 -1.99 14.16 1.87
C CYS A 57 -3.37 13.73 1.37
N ALA A 58 -3.61 12.41 1.21
CA ALA A 58 -4.93 11.89 0.85
C ALA A 58 -5.98 12.20 1.93
N ILE A 59 -5.66 11.95 3.21
CA ILE A 59 -6.54 12.26 4.35
C ILE A 59 -6.82 13.76 4.43
N TRP A 60 -5.80 14.60 4.22
CA TRP A 60 -5.96 16.05 4.27
C TRP A 60 -6.82 16.58 3.12
N SER A 61 -6.67 16.02 1.92
CA SER A 61 -7.55 16.30 0.78
C SER A 61 -9.01 15.92 1.07
N PHE A 62 -9.29 14.79 1.71
CA PHE A 62 -10.65 14.42 2.15
C PHE A 62 -11.19 15.38 3.21
N LYS A 63 -10.38 15.72 4.23
CA LYS A 63 -10.75 16.71 5.24
C LYS A 63 -11.08 18.07 4.63
N LYS A 64 -10.28 18.54 3.68
CA LYS A 64 -10.47 19.82 2.98
C LYS A 64 -11.74 19.81 2.13
N ALA A 65 -12.08 18.67 1.55
CA ALA A 65 -13.31 18.50 0.78
C ALA A 65 -14.57 18.36 1.64
N GLN A 66 -14.47 18.36 2.98
CA GLN A 66 -15.60 18.17 3.90
C GLN A 66 -16.39 16.87 3.63
N THR A 67 -15.76 15.87 3.03
CA THR A 67 -16.39 14.57 2.72
C THR A 67 -15.91 13.50 3.69
N THR A 68 -16.81 12.62 4.11
CA THR A 68 -16.49 11.48 4.97
C THR A 68 -15.63 10.45 4.24
N ILE A 69 -14.63 9.91 4.94
CA ILE A 69 -13.81 8.77 4.53
C ILE A 69 -14.65 7.48 4.66
N SER A 70 -15.75 7.36 3.90
CA SER A 70 -16.64 6.19 3.97
C SER A 70 -16.49 5.32 2.71
N PRO A 71 -15.70 4.23 2.77
CA PRO A 71 -15.40 3.37 1.62
C PRO A 71 -16.56 2.47 1.16
N THR A 72 -17.68 2.45 1.89
CA THR A 72 -18.79 1.51 1.67
C THR A 72 -19.98 2.09 0.89
N LYS A 73 -19.99 3.40 0.57
CA LYS A 73 -21.06 4.03 -0.23
C LYS A 73 -20.51 5.11 -1.17
N PRO A 74 -19.89 4.75 -2.31
CA PRO A 74 -19.35 5.72 -3.27
C PRO A 74 -20.43 6.65 -3.87
N GLN A 75 -21.70 6.22 -3.89
CA GLN A 75 -22.84 7.02 -4.36
C GLN A 75 -23.23 8.17 -3.40
N ASN A 76 -22.74 8.17 -2.15
CA ASN A 76 -22.96 9.24 -1.18
C ASN A 76 -21.76 10.20 -1.04
N SER A 77 -20.72 10.08 -1.89
CA SER A 77 -19.64 11.07 -1.89
C SER A 77 -20.12 12.32 -2.63
N ALA A 78 -20.44 13.37 -1.87
CA ALA A 78 -21.05 14.61 -2.38
C ALA A 78 -20.15 15.42 -3.33
N ALA A 79 -18.86 15.09 -3.44
CA ALA A 79 -17.93 15.75 -4.35
C ALA A 79 -16.70 14.86 -4.65
N LEU A 80 -16.31 14.79 -5.93
CA LEU A 80 -15.07 14.17 -6.37
C LEU A 80 -13.90 15.13 -6.04
N VAL A 81 -12.97 14.69 -5.20
CA VAL A 81 -11.76 15.47 -4.89
C VAL A 81 -10.77 15.32 -6.05
N THR A 82 -10.53 16.40 -6.81
CA THR A 82 -9.61 16.40 -7.96
C THR A 82 -8.35 17.23 -7.73
N THR A 83 -8.06 17.59 -6.47
CA THR A 83 -6.93 18.45 -6.09
C THR A 83 -5.90 17.71 -5.24
N GLY A 84 -4.64 18.15 -5.29
CA GLY A 84 -3.53 17.48 -4.59
C GLY A 84 -3.18 16.13 -5.20
N VAL A 85 -2.95 15.11 -4.36
CA VAL A 85 -2.52 13.75 -4.79
C VAL A 85 -3.57 13.07 -5.67
N PHE A 86 -4.85 13.45 -5.52
CA PHE A 86 -5.94 12.95 -6.36
C PHE A 86 -5.85 13.35 -7.85
N LYS A 87 -4.94 14.27 -8.22
CA LYS A 87 -4.64 14.58 -9.63
C LYS A 87 -3.87 13.45 -10.32
N TYR A 88 -3.06 12.71 -9.57
CA TYR A 88 -2.17 11.67 -10.10
C TYR A 88 -2.81 10.28 -10.04
N THR A 89 -3.66 10.03 -9.06
CA THR A 89 -4.36 8.76 -8.90
C THR A 89 -5.74 8.99 -8.27
N ARG A 90 -6.75 8.23 -8.72
CA ARG A 90 -8.08 8.25 -8.09
C ARG A 90 -8.09 7.62 -6.70
N ASN A 91 -7.03 6.87 -6.37
CA ASN A 91 -6.95 5.95 -5.24
C ASN A 91 -5.63 6.12 -4.45
N PRO A 92 -5.30 7.33 -3.96
CA PRO A 92 -4.00 7.61 -3.33
C PRO A 92 -3.73 6.82 -2.06
N MET A 93 -4.78 6.42 -1.32
CA MET A 93 -4.65 5.53 -0.16
C MET A 93 -4.08 4.16 -0.55
N TYR A 94 -4.45 3.62 -1.71
CA TYR A 94 -3.94 2.33 -2.19
C TYR A 94 -2.48 2.43 -2.60
N VAL A 95 -2.09 3.55 -3.22
CA VAL A 95 -0.68 3.84 -3.53
C VAL A 95 0.17 3.88 -2.26
N ALA A 96 -0.32 4.54 -1.20
CA ALA A 96 0.37 4.56 0.09
C ALA A 96 0.53 3.15 0.69
N VAL A 97 -0.51 2.31 0.62
CA VAL A 97 -0.43 0.93 1.13
C VAL A 97 0.52 0.07 0.29
N ALA A 98 0.48 0.17 -1.04
CA ALA A 98 1.41 -0.53 -1.92
C ALA A 98 2.87 -0.11 -1.66
N LEU A 99 3.13 1.19 -1.48
CA LEU A 99 4.45 1.70 -1.09
C LEU A 99 4.89 1.19 0.29
N SER A 100 3.96 1.05 1.23
CA SER A 100 4.25 0.50 2.56
C SER A 100 4.62 -0.98 2.49
N LEU A 101 3.91 -1.77 1.68
CA LEU A 101 4.27 -3.17 1.42
C LEU A 101 5.62 -3.28 0.71
N PHE A 102 5.90 -2.40 -0.25
CA PHE A 102 7.18 -2.37 -0.92
C PHE A 102 8.34 -2.00 0.02
N SER A 103 8.14 -1.01 0.90
CA SER A 103 9.07 -0.70 2.00
C SER A 103 9.34 -1.95 2.86
N PHE A 104 8.28 -2.69 3.20
CA PHE A 104 8.40 -3.92 3.99
C PHE A 104 9.15 -5.04 3.25
N ALA A 105 8.92 -5.20 1.94
CA ALA A 105 9.68 -6.13 1.09
C ALA A 105 11.19 -5.80 1.10
N VAL A 106 11.53 -4.51 0.98
CA VAL A 106 12.93 -4.04 1.05
C VAL A 106 13.53 -4.34 2.43
N TYR A 107 12.78 -4.12 3.51
CA TYR A 107 13.24 -4.44 4.86
C TYR A 107 13.52 -5.95 5.05
N LEU A 108 12.64 -6.80 4.51
CA LEU A 108 12.81 -8.25 4.53
C LEU A 108 14.01 -8.71 3.70
N ALA A 109 14.41 -7.93 2.70
CA ALA A 109 15.52 -8.24 1.79
C ALA A 109 15.37 -9.64 1.13
N ASP A 110 14.13 -9.97 0.75
CA ASP A 110 13.76 -11.25 0.14
C ASP A 110 13.04 -11.00 -1.18
N ALA A 111 13.49 -11.63 -2.27
CA ALA A 111 12.91 -11.42 -3.60
C ALA A 111 11.46 -11.91 -3.70
N LEU A 112 11.11 -13.00 -3.00
CA LEU A 112 9.76 -13.56 -3.03
C LEU A 112 8.74 -12.64 -2.35
N SER A 113 9.16 -11.85 -1.37
CA SER A 113 8.30 -10.87 -0.70
C SER A 113 7.71 -9.83 -1.68
N LEU A 114 8.37 -9.54 -2.81
CA LEU A 114 7.83 -8.66 -3.86
C LEU A 114 6.56 -9.20 -4.51
N VAL A 115 6.35 -10.52 -4.50
CA VAL A 115 5.11 -11.14 -5.00
C VAL A 115 3.92 -10.65 -4.17
N GLY A 116 4.07 -10.48 -2.85
CA GLY A 116 3.01 -9.95 -1.99
C GLY A 116 2.59 -8.52 -2.38
N VAL A 117 3.55 -7.68 -2.79
CA VAL A 117 3.28 -6.34 -3.33
C VAL A 117 2.51 -6.45 -4.64
N GLY A 118 2.95 -7.30 -5.57
CA GLY A 118 2.29 -7.53 -6.85
C GLY A 118 0.86 -8.04 -6.71
N VAL A 119 0.62 -8.99 -5.80
CA VAL A 119 -0.72 -9.51 -5.47
C VAL A 119 -1.63 -8.39 -4.95
N PHE A 120 -1.14 -7.53 -4.06
CA PHE A 120 -1.92 -6.40 -3.56
C PHE A 120 -2.27 -5.41 -4.67
N VAL A 121 -1.32 -5.09 -5.56
CA VAL A 121 -1.54 -4.18 -6.69
C VAL A 121 -2.52 -4.78 -7.70
N LEU A 122 -2.45 -6.07 -8.01
CA LEU A 122 -3.36 -6.73 -8.94
C LEU A 122 -4.79 -6.88 -8.42
N TYR A 123 -4.98 -6.83 -7.09
CA TYR A 123 -6.30 -6.84 -6.48
C TYR A 123 -7.05 -5.50 -6.64
N PHE A 124 -6.35 -4.39 -6.97
CA PHE A 124 -6.90 -3.02 -7.02
C PHE A 124 -6.75 -2.33 -8.37
#